data_AF-A0AAW3U5R7-F1
#
_entry.id   AF-A0AAW3U5R7-F1
#
_cell.length_a   1.000
_cell.length_b   1.000
_cell.length_c   1.000
_cell.angle_alpha   90.00
_cell.angle_beta   90.00
_cell.angle_gamma   90.00
#
_symmetry.space_group_name_H-M   'P 1'
#
loop_
_entity.id
_entity.type
_entity.pdbx_description
1 polymer ?
#
loop_
_entity_poly.entity_id
_entity_poly.type
_entity_poly.pdbx_seq_one_letter_code
_entity_poly.pdbx_strand_id
1 'polypeptide(L)'
;MLHETASAQGCRIHAYVLMTNRVHLMVTPSSQGGVSRMMQTLGRPYVSYINTKYHRTGTLWEGHYKNCLVDAERHVLACYRYIELSPVRAAMVTDPGAYRESSHHYNARGI
;
A
#
# COMPACT_ATOMS: atom_id res chain seq x y z
N MET A 1 7.94 5.81 7.79
CA MET A 1 6.58 6.39 7.63
C MET A 1 5.45 5.36 7.56
N LEU A 2 5.36 4.51 6.52
CA LEU A 2 4.21 3.58 6.38
C LEU A 2 4.05 2.61 7.57
N HIS A 3 5.12 1.87 7.90
CA HIS A 3 5.12 0.94 9.04
C HIS A 3 4.92 1.63 10.40
N GLU A 4 5.56 2.79 10.60
CA GLU A 4 5.41 3.58 11.83
C GLU A 4 3.97 4.02 12.05
N THR A 5 3.31 4.58 11.03
CA THR A 5 1.91 4.99 11.11
C THR A 5 0.98 3.80 11.32
N ALA A 6 1.27 2.67 10.66
CA ALA A 6 0.49 1.46 10.84
C ALA A 6 0.56 0.98 12.30
N SER A 7 1.77 0.87 12.85
CA SER A 7 1.99 0.49 14.25
C SER A 7 1.28 1.44 15.22
N ALA A 8 1.42 2.76 15.02
CA ALA A 8 0.78 3.78 15.86
C ALA A 8 -0.76 3.72 15.83
N GLN A 9 -1.35 3.21 14.74
CA GLN A 9 -2.80 3.05 14.58
C GLN A 9 -3.30 1.63 14.82
N GLY A 10 -2.45 0.74 15.34
CA GLY A 10 -2.82 -0.65 15.61
C GLY A 10 -3.08 -1.46 14.34
N CYS A 11 -2.39 -1.16 13.25
CA CYS A 11 -2.54 -1.82 11.95
C CYS A 11 -1.28 -2.61 11.62
N ARG A 12 -1.45 -3.90 11.32
CA ARG A 12 -0.38 -4.75 10.80
C ARG A 12 -0.45 -4.80 9.29
N ILE A 13 0.64 -4.43 8.63
CA ILE A 13 0.76 -4.49 7.17
C ILE A 13 1.33 -5.84 6.77
N HIS A 14 0.70 -6.46 5.78
CA HIS A 14 1.08 -7.77 5.25
C HIS A 14 1.73 -7.65 3.88
N ALA A 15 1.14 -6.85 3.00
CA ALA A 15 1.67 -6.56 1.68
C ALA A 15 1.32 -5.13 1.28
N TYR A 16 2.19 -4.50 0.49
CA TYR A 16 1.95 -3.19 -0.07
C TYR A 16 2.62 -3.01 -1.44
N VAL A 17 2.06 -2.11 -2.23
CA VAL A 17 2.71 -1.53 -3.41
C VAL A 17 2.27 -0.08 -3.55
N LEU A 18 3.25 0.82 -3.71
CA LEU A 18 3.04 2.26 -3.83
C LEU A 18 3.36 2.68 -5.26
N MET A 19 2.37 2.61 -6.16
CA MET A 19 2.54 3.02 -7.56
C MET A 19 2.24 4.51 -7.74
N THR A 20 2.62 5.06 -8.89
CA THR A 20 2.35 6.47 -9.25
C THR A 20 0.87 6.76 -9.47
N ASN A 21 0.08 5.73 -9.80
CA ASN A 21 -1.36 5.85 -10.09
C ASN A 21 -2.26 5.20 -9.03
N ARG A 22 -1.77 4.20 -8.27
CA ARG A 22 -2.56 3.47 -7.27
C ARG A 22 -1.69 2.98 -6.13
N VAL A 23 -2.31 2.84 -4.97
CA VAL A 23 -1.74 2.18 -3.80
C VAL A 23 -2.59 0.97 -3.46
N HIS A 24 -1.97 -0.19 -3.29
CA HIS A 24 -2.63 -1.38 -2.75
C HIS A 24 -1.99 -1.75 -1.42
N LEU A 25 -2.82 -2.00 -0.41
CA LEU A 25 -2.41 -2.39 0.94
C LEU A 25 -3.24 -3.58 1.39
N MET A 26 -2.59 -4.55 2.03
CA MET A 26 -3.25 -5.61 2.79
C MET A 26 -2.90 -5.45 4.26
N VAL A 27 -3.93 -5.29 5.09
CA VAL A 27 -3.79 -4.81 6.47
C VAL A 27 -4.76 -5.54 7.39
N THR A 28 -4.28 -5.94 8.57
CA THR A 28 -5.14 -6.36 9.68
C THR A 28 -5.14 -5.27 10.76
N PRO A 29 -6.26 -4.58 10.99
CA PRO A 29 -6.40 -3.67 12.12
C PRO A 29 -6.70 -4.45 13.42
N SER A 30 -6.20 -3.95 14.54
CA SER A 30 -6.51 -4.46 15.89
C SER A 30 -7.81 -3.88 16.46
N SER A 31 -8.32 -2.79 15.88
CA SER A 31 -9.57 -2.14 16.28
C SER A 31 -10.36 -1.65 15.08
N GLN A 32 -11.67 -1.47 15.25
CA GLN A 32 -12.49 -0.77 14.27
C GLN A 32 -11.93 0.63 14.01
N GLY A 33 -11.98 1.06 12.74
CA GLY A 33 -11.50 2.39 12.30
C GLY A 33 -9.97 2.55 12.25
N GLY A 34 -9.16 1.54 12.63
CA GLY A 34 -7.69 1.62 12.58
C GLY A 34 -7.17 1.96 11.18
N VAL A 35 -7.68 1.27 10.15
CA VAL A 35 -7.31 1.53 8.75
C VAL A 35 -7.67 2.94 8.33
N SER A 36 -8.85 3.45 8.72
CA SER A 36 -9.28 4.80 8.36
C SER A 36 -8.37 5.86 8.96
N ARG A 37 -8.00 5.74 10.24
CA ARG A 37 -7.04 6.64 10.90
C ARG A 37 -5.65 6.54 10.25
N MET A 38 -5.18 5.32 9.99
CA MET A 38 -3.91 5.08 9.30
C MET A 38 -3.87 5.78 7.93
N MET A 39 -4.92 5.63 7.11
CA MET A 39 -5.01 6.27 5.80
C MET A 39 -5.06 7.80 5.90
N GLN A 40 -5.75 8.36 6.89
CA GLN A 40 -5.79 9.81 7.13
C GLN A 40 -4.41 10.35 7.50
N THR A 41 -3.70 9.68 8.41
CA THR A 41 -2.37 10.07 8.88
C THR A 41 -1.32 9.93 7.77
N LEU A 42 -1.41 8.92 6.91
CA LEU A 42 -0.50 8.74 5.77
C LEU A 42 -0.80 9.70 4.62
N GLY A 43 -2.07 9.92 4.31
CA GLY A 43 -2.48 10.62 3.09
C GLY A 43 -2.02 12.07 3.05
N ARG A 44 -2.11 12.78 4.18
CA ARG A 44 -1.74 14.21 4.29
C ARG A 44 -0.26 14.50 3.98
N PRO A 45 0.72 13.94 4.72
CA PRO A 45 2.13 14.19 4.44
C PRO A 45 2.56 13.64 3.07
N TYR A 46 1.96 12.55 2.61
CA TYR A 46 2.30 11.95 1.32
C TYR A 46 1.90 12.83 0.13
N VAL A 47 0.71 13.45 0.17
CA VAL A 47 0.28 14.43 -0.86
C VAL A 47 1.29 15.57 -0.93
N SER A 48 1.69 16.13 0.21
CA SER A 48 2.69 17.20 0.27
C SER A 48 4.02 16.74 -0.32
N TYR A 49 4.52 15.58 0.08
CA TYR A 49 5.78 15.01 -0.42
C TYR A 49 5.78 14.83 -1.94
N ILE A 50 4.73 14.24 -2.50
CA ILE A 50 4.62 14.01 -3.95
C ILE A 50 4.49 15.33 -4.71
N ASN A 51 3.67 16.26 -4.22
CA ASN A 51 3.51 17.57 -4.84
C ASN A 51 4.85 18.35 -4.86
N THR A 52 5.60 18.33 -3.75
CA THR A 52 6.94 18.95 -3.70
C THR A 52 7.94 18.22 -4.59
N LYS A 53 8.03 16.89 -4.52
CA LYS A 53 9.04 16.09 -5.25
C LYS A 53 8.87 16.14 -6.76
N TYR A 54 7.64 16.16 -7.24
CA TYR A 54 7.32 16.12 -8.67
C TYR A 54 6.80 17.46 -9.21
N HIS A 55 6.92 18.54 -8.43
CA HIS A 55 6.43 19.88 -8.79
C HIS A 55 4.96 19.90 -9.25
N ARG A 56 4.12 19.14 -8.56
CA ARG A 56 2.67 19.05 -8.82
C ARG A 56 1.90 19.89 -7.80
N THR A 57 0.67 20.23 -8.15
CA THR A 57 -0.30 20.86 -7.24
C THR A 57 -1.63 20.11 -7.30
N GLY A 58 -2.50 20.33 -6.31
CA GLY A 58 -3.81 19.69 -6.23
C GLY A 58 -3.85 18.40 -5.41
N THR A 59 -4.96 17.67 -5.52
CA THR A 59 -5.19 16.41 -4.80
C THR A 59 -4.40 15.27 -5.43
N LEU A 60 -3.83 14.41 -4.59
CA LEU A 60 -3.19 13.17 -5.05
C LEU A 60 -4.20 12.01 -5.16
N TRP A 61 -5.18 11.99 -4.27
CA TRP A 61 -6.16 10.91 -4.17
C TRP A 61 -7.42 11.26 -4.96
N GLU A 62 -7.91 10.32 -5.75
CA GLU A 62 -9.13 10.45 -6.55
C GLU A 62 -10.42 10.27 -5.73
N GLY A 63 -10.31 10.00 -4.42
CA GLY A 63 -11.45 9.85 -3.52
C GLY A 63 -11.13 8.99 -2.29
N HIS A 64 -12.19 8.45 -1.68
CA HIS A 64 -12.06 7.52 -0.57
C HIS A 64 -11.36 6.21 -0.98
N TYR A 65 -10.62 5.62 -0.06
CA TYR A 65 -10.07 4.29 -0.28
C TYR A 65 -11.20 3.27 -0.41
N LYS A 66 -11.01 2.28 -1.28
CA LYS A 66 -11.89 1.11 -1.38
C LYS A 66 -11.31 -0.01 -0.53
N ASN A 67 -12.16 -0.76 0.15
CA ASN A 67 -11.74 -1.93 0.93
C ASN A 67 -12.58 -3.16 0.56
N CYS A 68 -11.99 -4.32 0.77
CA CYS A 68 -12.61 -5.63 0.61
C CYS A 68 -12.03 -6.53 1.71
N LEU A 69 -12.89 -7.27 2.41
CA LEU A 69 -12.44 -8.24 3.40
C LEU A 69 -11.81 -9.44 2.69
N VAL A 70 -10.62 -9.83 3.13
CA VAL A 70 -9.90 -10.98 2.60
C VAL A 70 -10.13 -12.16 3.53
N ASP A 71 -10.65 -13.26 2.99
CA ASP A 71 -10.66 -14.54 3.68
C ASP A 71 -9.20 -15.05 3.81
N ALA A 72 -8.74 -15.12 5.06
CA ALA A 72 -7.38 -15.48 5.40
C ALA A 72 -7.03 -16.91 4.99
N GLU A 73 -8.00 -17.83 4.93
CA GLU A 73 -7.74 -19.23 4.61
C GLU A 73 -7.67 -19.47 3.10
N ARG A 74 -8.52 -18.76 2.34
CA ARG A 74 -8.72 -19.08 0.91
C ARG A 74 -7.98 -18.15 -0.03
N HIS A 75 -7.83 -16.88 0.35
CA HIS A 75 -7.44 -15.84 -0.61
C HIS A 75 -6.20 -15.06 -0.22
N VAL A 76 -5.63 -15.28 0.97
CA VAL A 76 -4.50 -14.49 1.46
C VAL A 76 -3.30 -14.53 0.50
N LEU A 77 -2.86 -15.71 0.05
CA LEU A 77 -1.71 -15.84 -0.86
C LEU A 77 -2.00 -15.27 -2.25
N ALA A 78 -3.25 -15.39 -2.72
CA ALA A 78 -3.68 -14.78 -3.97
C ALA A 78 -3.63 -13.24 -3.87
N CYS A 79 -4.05 -12.67 -2.75
CA CYS A 79 -3.96 -11.24 -2.47
C CYS A 79 -2.51 -10.74 -2.39
N TYR A 80 -1.62 -11.49 -1.71
CA TYR A 80 -0.17 -11.20 -1.71
C TYR A 80 0.37 -11.10 -3.14
N ARG A 81 0.17 -12.15 -3.95
CA ARG A 81 0.62 -12.17 -5.35
C ARG A 81 0.01 -11.05 -6.17
N TYR A 82 -1.29 -10.79 -5.99
CA TYR A 82 -1.97 -9.73 -6.73
C TYR A 82 -1.36 -8.36 -6.46
N ILE A 83 -1.08 -8.04 -5.19
CA ILE A 83 -0.49 -6.77 -4.78
C ILE A 83 0.92 -6.65 -5.35
N GLU A 84 1.75 -7.68 -5.20
CA GLU A 84 3.15 -7.65 -5.63
C GLU A 84 3.32 -7.64 -7.16
N LEU A 85 2.41 -8.28 -7.89
CA LEU A 85 2.40 -8.27 -9.36
C LEU A 85 1.72 -7.03 -9.95
N SER A 86 1.16 -6.14 -9.13
CA SER A 86 0.46 -4.96 -9.61
C SER A 86 1.30 -4.06 -10.53
N PRO A 87 2.60 -3.79 -10.25
CA PRO A 87 3.46 -3.00 -11.15
C PRO A 87 3.66 -3.67 -12.51
N VAL A 88 3.79 -5.00 -12.53
CA VAL A 88 3.92 -5.78 -13.76
C VAL A 88 2.63 -5.72 -14.58
N ARG A 89 1.49 -5.89 -13.93
CA ARG A 89 0.17 -5.79 -14.58
C ARG A 89 -0.12 -4.39 -15.11
N ALA A 90 0.45 -3.36 -14.48
CA ALA A 90 0.40 -1.99 -14.94
C ALA A 90 1.47 -1.65 -16.00
N ALA A 91 2.24 -2.64 -16.48
CA ALA A 91 3.34 -2.49 -17.44
C ALA A 91 4.41 -1.47 -17.02
N MET A 92 4.59 -1.25 -15.71
CA MET A 92 5.61 -0.34 -15.17
C MET A 92 7.00 -1.00 -15.10
N VAL A 93 7.02 -2.32 -14.91
CA VAL A 93 8.22 -3.17 -14.86
C VAL A 93 7.89 -4.55 -15.43
N THR A 94 8.90 -5.30 -15.86
CA THR A 94 8.74 -6.69 -16.34
C THR A 94 8.90 -7.73 -15.23
N ASP A 95 9.55 -7.36 -14.12
CA ASP A 95 9.79 -8.20 -12.95
C ASP A 95 9.30 -7.47 -11.69
N PRO A 96 8.52 -8.12 -10.79
CA PRO A 96 8.05 -7.47 -9.57
C PRO A 96 9.19 -7.04 -8.63
N GLY A 97 10.32 -7.74 -8.66
CA GLY A 97 11.53 -7.39 -7.91
C GLY A 97 12.31 -6.21 -8.47
N ALA A 98 11.92 -5.64 -9.62
CA ALA A 98 12.44 -4.37 -10.10
C ALA A 98 11.69 -3.16 -9.51
N TYR A 99 10.53 -3.36 -8.86
CA TYR A 99 9.73 -2.29 -8.28
C TYR A 99 10.03 -2.10 -6.79
N ARG A 100 10.87 -1.12 -6.48
CA ARG A 100 11.42 -0.89 -5.13
C ARG A 100 10.35 -0.52 -4.11
N GLU A 101 9.32 0.21 -4.53
CA GLU A 101 8.26 0.75 -3.68
C GLU A 101 7.16 -0.29 -3.41
N SER A 102 7.56 -1.52 -3.07
CA SER A 102 6.68 -2.64 -2.77
C SER A 102 7.21 -3.50 -1.62
N SER A 103 6.35 -4.35 -1.05
CA SER A 103 6.72 -5.37 -0.07
C SER A 103 7.33 -6.62 -0.69
N HIS A 104 7.44 -6.71 -2.02
CA HIS A 104 7.85 -7.92 -2.72
C HIS A 104 9.24 -8.41 -2.27
N HIS A 105 10.19 -7.49 -2.08
CA HIS A 105 11.52 -7.86 -1.59
C HIS A 105 11.48 -8.53 -0.22
N TYR A 106 10.68 -7.99 0.71
CA TYR A 106 10.54 -8.54 2.06
C TYR A 106 9.84 -9.90 2.02
N ASN A 107 8.70 -9.99 1.32
CA ASN A 107 7.85 -11.18 1.33
C ASN A 107 8.38 -12.32 0.46
N ALA A 108 8.92 -12.02 -0.72
CA ALA A 108 9.35 -13.05 -1.69
C ALA A 108 10.81 -13.46 -1.51
N ARG A 109 11.65 -12.61 -0.87
CA ARG A 109 13.07 -12.90 -0.65
C ARG A 109 13.45 -13.07 0.82
N GLY A 110 12.54 -12.82 1.76
CA GLY A 110 12.76 -13.07 3.19
C GLY A 110 13.83 -12.18 3.84
N ILE A 111 14.07 -11.00 3.27
CA ILE A 111 15.02 -9.99 3.77
C ILE A 111 14.32 -8.88 4.54
#